data_AF-A0A485LGA1-F1
#
_entry.id   AF-A0A485LGA1-F1
#
_cell.length_a   1.000
_cell.length_b   1.000
_cell.length_c   1.000
_cell.angle_alpha   90.00
_cell.angle_beta   90.00
_cell.angle_gamma   90.00
#
_symmetry.space_group_name_H-M   'P 1'
#
loop_
_entity.id
_entity.type
_entity.pdbx_description
1 polymer ?
#
loop_
_entity_poly.entity_id
_entity_poly.type
_entity_poly.pdbx_seq_one_letter_code
_entity_poly.pdbx_strand_id
1 'polypeptide(L)'
;MKIVTDLESTRAEFAIKFDNEYGTLPDNCVYNVDETGIQYDMPPRYIWSRSGGNAKLSAGEQHSYRMTAVLSILRDGKKMPIMFVIKGQSGGLIERRELDTYPSGHFYAVQKKAWMDGSVWQQFLWFVLAEEVQGKSVLVLDNFESHISKESVESAETIGMDVCTLPPNATSHCQPLDVSIMAPFKRHMRDLWIAENVVHDDDDDEAWMSPKARVKRITMIKRAIKAWDMITEEQVRCSFLKAIPKP
;
A
#
# COMPACT_ATOMS: atom_id res chain seq x y z
N MET A 1 -20.07 -15.32 8.83
CA MET A 1 -19.36 -15.43 7.54
C MET A 1 -20.41 -15.19 6.46
N LYS A 2 -20.31 -14.10 5.70
CA LYS A 2 -21.24 -13.82 4.59
C LYS A 2 -21.01 -14.84 3.47
N ILE A 3 -22.07 -15.33 2.84
CA ILE A 3 -21.97 -16.21 1.66
C ILE A 3 -21.58 -15.33 0.45
N VAL A 4 -20.96 -15.91 -0.60
CA VAL A 4 -20.53 -15.15 -1.79
C VAL A 4 -21.66 -14.31 -2.40
N THR A 5 -22.87 -14.86 -2.45
CA THR A 5 -24.08 -14.16 -2.90
C THR A 5 -24.41 -12.91 -2.08
N ASP A 6 -24.17 -12.95 -0.77
CA ASP A 6 -24.41 -11.82 0.12
C ASP A 6 -23.39 -10.70 -0.10
N LEU A 7 -22.15 -11.07 -0.46
CA LEU A 7 -21.08 -10.12 -0.76
C LEU A 7 -21.31 -9.43 -2.11
N GLU A 8 -21.81 -10.15 -3.11
CA GLU A 8 -22.20 -9.57 -4.40
C GLU A 8 -23.38 -8.60 -4.26
N SER A 9 -24.41 -8.95 -3.47
CA SER A 9 -25.51 -8.02 -3.15
C SER A 9 -24.98 -6.79 -2.40
N THR A 10 -24.13 -7.00 -1.38
CA THR A 10 -23.51 -5.89 -0.62
C THR A 10 -22.74 -4.95 -1.55
N ARG A 11 -21.99 -5.50 -2.51
CA ARG A 11 -21.25 -4.70 -3.50
C ARG A 11 -22.19 -3.92 -4.43
N ALA A 12 -23.26 -4.53 -4.90
CA ALA A 12 -24.24 -3.86 -5.77
C ALA A 12 -24.96 -2.72 -5.04
N GLU A 13 -25.42 -2.97 -3.80
CA GLU A 13 -26.04 -1.95 -2.95
C GLU A 13 -25.07 -0.78 -2.66
N PHE A 14 -23.81 -1.10 -2.35
CA PHE A 14 -22.78 -0.09 -2.14
C PHE A 14 -22.53 0.73 -3.40
N ALA A 15 -22.45 0.09 -4.57
CA ALA A 15 -22.21 0.78 -5.83
C ALA A 15 -23.35 1.73 -6.20
N ILE A 16 -24.61 1.32 -6.00
CA ILE A 16 -25.78 2.19 -6.18
C ILE A 16 -25.72 3.39 -5.22
N LYS A 17 -25.41 3.15 -3.95
CA LYS A 17 -25.26 4.24 -2.97
C LYS A 17 -24.14 5.20 -3.36
N PHE A 18 -22.99 4.65 -3.73
CA PHE A 18 -21.84 5.43 -4.17
C PHE A 18 -22.17 6.29 -5.38
N ASP A 19 -22.83 5.74 -6.40
CA ASP A 19 -23.19 6.47 -7.61
C ASP A 19 -24.20 7.59 -7.34
N ASN A 20 -25.18 7.35 -6.46
CA ASN A 20 -26.14 8.39 -6.05
C ASN A 20 -25.47 9.58 -5.34
N GLU A 21 -24.45 9.32 -4.51
CA GLU A 21 -23.76 10.36 -3.73
C GLU A 21 -22.63 11.05 -4.53
N TYR A 22 -21.87 10.27 -5.31
CA TYR A 22 -20.59 10.68 -5.90
C TYR A 22 -20.48 10.41 -7.41
N GLY A 23 -21.51 9.86 -8.06
CA GLY A 23 -21.47 9.51 -9.49
C GLY A 23 -21.30 10.71 -10.43
N THR A 24 -21.55 11.93 -9.93
CA THR A 24 -21.32 13.19 -10.66
C THR A 24 -19.90 13.73 -10.52
N LEU A 25 -19.09 13.19 -9.59
CA LEU A 25 -17.71 13.62 -9.43
C LEU A 25 -16.87 13.19 -10.65
N PRO A 26 -15.95 14.05 -11.11
CA PRO A 26 -14.95 13.66 -12.09
C PRO A 26 -14.10 12.46 -11.61
N ASP A 27 -13.61 11.65 -12.55
CA ASP A 27 -12.82 10.47 -12.22
C ASP A 27 -11.49 10.80 -11.50
N ASN A 28 -10.94 12.00 -11.72
CA ASN A 28 -9.76 12.50 -11.01
C ASN A 28 -10.07 13.07 -9.60
N CYS A 29 -11.32 12.98 -9.15
CA CYS A 29 -11.76 13.40 -7.81
C CYS A 29 -12.18 12.21 -6.92
N VAL A 30 -12.04 10.97 -7.41
CA VAL A 30 -12.39 9.75 -6.67
C VAL A 30 -11.13 8.98 -6.33
N TYR A 31 -10.79 8.98 -5.04
CA TYR A 31 -9.58 8.38 -4.50
C TYR A 31 -9.91 7.06 -3.82
N ASN A 32 -8.96 6.14 -3.87
CA ASN A 32 -8.96 4.95 -3.05
C ASN A 32 -7.62 4.80 -2.35
N VAL A 33 -7.64 4.43 -1.07
CA VAL A 33 -6.45 4.21 -0.24
C VAL A 33 -6.58 2.95 0.58
N ASP A 34 -5.47 2.24 0.72
CA ASP A 34 -5.34 1.04 1.53
C ASP A 34 -3.87 0.76 1.87
N GLU A 35 -3.64 0.07 2.97
CA GLU A 35 -2.31 -0.29 3.46
C GLU A 35 -1.94 -1.73 3.15
N THR A 36 -0.65 -1.95 2.91
CA THR A 36 -0.14 -3.30 2.77
C THR A 36 1.22 -3.50 3.40
N GLY A 37 1.35 -4.59 4.16
CA GLY A 37 2.63 -5.03 4.69
C GLY A 37 3.53 -5.55 3.57
N ILE A 38 4.76 -5.02 3.52
CA ILE A 38 5.83 -5.49 2.65
C ILE A 38 6.98 -6.06 3.49
N GLN A 39 7.63 -7.10 2.96
CA GLN A 39 8.68 -7.85 3.65
C GLN A 39 9.99 -7.79 2.85
N TYR A 40 11.13 -7.84 3.54
CA TYR A 40 12.43 -7.86 2.88
C TYR A 40 12.60 -9.11 2.03
N ASP A 41 12.40 -10.26 2.66
CA ASP A 41 12.38 -11.55 1.99
C ASP A 41 10.96 -11.85 1.51
N MET A 42 10.80 -12.05 0.21
CA MET A 42 9.52 -12.43 -0.40
C MET A 42 9.68 -13.73 -1.18
N PRO A 43 10.01 -14.85 -0.52
CA PRO A 43 10.21 -16.13 -1.19
C PRO A 43 8.95 -16.57 -1.96
N PRO A 44 9.11 -17.27 -3.10
CA PRO A 44 7.98 -17.86 -3.81
C PRO A 44 7.31 -18.97 -3.01
N ARG A 45 5.99 -19.11 -3.19
CA ARG A 45 5.19 -20.16 -2.51
C ARG A 45 5.58 -21.58 -2.93
N TYR A 46 6.10 -21.74 -4.14
CA TYR A 46 6.51 -23.01 -4.70
C TYR A 46 7.93 -22.87 -5.24
N ILE A 47 8.80 -23.82 -4.86
CA ILE A 47 10.18 -23.91 -5.33
C ILE A 47 10.33 -25.30 -5.90
N TRP A 48 10.78 -25.39 -7.15
CA TRP A 48 11.14 -26.67 -7.74
C TRP A 48 12.44 -27.15 -7.12
N SER A 49 12.42 -28.37 -6.58
CA SER A 49 13.62 -29.07 -6.14
C SER A 49 13.91 -30.24 -7.07
N ARG A 50 15.19 -30.56 -7.24
CA ARG A 50 15.61 -31.79 -7.92
C ARG A 50 15.13 -32.98 -7.09
N SER A 51 14.56 -34.01 -7.74
CA SER A 51 14.06 -35.22 -7.06
C SER A 51 15.13 -35.81 -6.13
N GLY A 52 14.80 -35.96 -4.84
CA GLY A 52 15.72 -36.40 -3.79
C GLY A 52 16.50 -35.29 -3.05
N GLY A 53 16.32 -34.01 -3.42
CA GLY A 53 16.93 -32.86 -2.75
C GLY A 53 15.96 -32.11 -1.84
N ASN A 54 16.49 -31.48 -0.78
CA ASN A 54 15.70 -30.58 0.07
C ASN A 54 15.35 -29.29 -0.69
N ALA A 55 14.07 -28.96 -0.80
CA ALA A 55 13.60 -27.64 -1.23
C ALA A 55 13.85 -26.62 -0.11
N LYS A 56 15.10 -26.17 0.04
CA LYS A 56 15.45 -25.06 0.93
C LYS A 56 15.93 -23.89 0.10
N LEU A 57 15.27 -22.74 0.25
CA LEU A 57 15.94 -21.48 -0.06
C LEU A 57 17.06 -21.32 0.96
N SER A 58 18.30 -21.25 0.48
CA SER A 58 19.46 -20.92 1.31
C SER A 58 19.51 -19.43 1.66
N ALA A 59 18.64 -18.61 1.07
CA ALA A 59 18.56 -17.17 1.28
C ALA A 59 17.15 -16.78 1.76
N GLY A 60 17.05 -16.38 3.02
CA GLY A 60 15.82 -15.87 3.63
C GLY A 60 15.89 -15.98 5.15
N GLU A 61 15.69 -14.86 5.85
CA GLU A 61 15.62 -14.86 7.31
C GLU A 61 14.22 -15.24 7.78
N GLN A 62 14.13 -16.05 8.83
CA GLN A 62 12.87 -16.42 9.48
C GLN A 62 12.11 -15.21 10.07
N HIS A 63 12.80 -14.07 10.24
CA HIS A 63 12.26 -12.80 10.70
C HIS A 63 12.65 -11.65 9.76
N SER A 64 12.26 -11.76 8.50
CA SER A 64 12.54 -10.73 7.51
C SER A 64 12.00 -9.35 7.95
N TYR A 65 12.77 -8.30 7.66
CA TYR A 65 12.41 -6.93 8.01
C TYR A 65 11.06 -6.56 7.36
N ARG A 66 10.17 -5.90 8.11
CA ARG A 66 8.84 -5.48 7.64
C ARG A 66 8.71 -3.96 7.57
N MET A 67 7.95 -3.50 6.61
CA MET A 67 7.49 -2.11 6.45
C MET A 67 6.04 -2.12 5.97
N THR A 68 5.31 -1.04 6.14
CA THR A 68 3.98 -0.87 5.54
C THR A 68 4.07 0.14 4.41
N ALA A 69 3.45 -0.16 3.28
CA ALA A 69 3.25 0.76 2.17
C ALA A 69 1.76 1.16 2.16
N VAL A 70 1.51 2.46 2.23
CA VAL A 70 0.19 3.06 2.00
C VAL A 70 0.12 3.39 0.52
N LEU A 71 -0.84 2.80 -0.18
CA LEU A 71 -1.00 2.97 -1.62
C LEU A 71 -2.28 3.76 -1.87
N SER A 72 -2.24 4.65 -2.86
CA SER A 72 -3.43 5.40 -3.26
C SER A 72 -3.52 5.57 -4.75
N ILE A 73 -4.74 5.50 -5.25
CA ILE A 73 -5.07 5.54 -6.67
C ILE A 73 -6.31 6.38 -6.90
N LEU A 74 -6.40 6.96 -8.09
CA LEU A 74 -7.56 7.72 -8.54
C LEU A 74 -8.30 6.92 -9.61
N ARG A 75 -9.60 7.15 -9.72
CA ARG A 75 -10.45 6.47 -10.71
C ARG A 75 -10.05 6.76 -12.15
N ASP A 76 -9.43 7.89 -12.43
CA ASP A 76 -8.89 8.26 -13.74
C ASP A 76 -7.65 7.44 -14.17
N GLY A 77 -7.12 6.59 -13.30
CA GLY A 77 -5.94 5.76 -13.55
C GLY A 77 -4.66 6.26 -12.86
N LYS A 78 -4.65 7.47 -12.31
CA LYS A 78 -3.48 8.04 -11.66
C LYS A 78 -3.12 7.25 -10.40
N LYS A 79 -1.83 7.03 -10.22
CA LYS A 79 -1.24 6.45 -9.02
C LYS A 79 -0.58 7.55 -8.20
N MET A 80 -0.82 7.57 -6.90
CA MET A 80 -0.19 8.52 -5.99
C MET A 80 1.19 8.02 -5.56
N PRO A 81 2.07 8.92 -5.09
CA PRO A 81 3.27 8.55 -4.35
C PRO A 81 2.96 7.58 -3.20
N ILE A 82 3.75 6.52 -3.09
CA ILE A 82 3.71 5.62 -1.94
C ILE A 82 4.14 6.37 -0.67
N MET A 83 3.40 6.19 0.42
CA MET A 83 3.89 6.51 1.76
C MET A 83 4.37 5.24 2.46
N PHE A 84 5.62 5.27 2.92
CA PHE A 84 6.24 4.16 3.62
C PHE A 84 6.24 4.40 5.13
N VAL A 85 5.66 3.47 5.88
CA VAL A 85 5.69 3.45 7.35
C VAL A 85 6.78 2.50 7.82
N ILE A 86 7.86 3.08 8.32
CA ILE A 86 9.10 2.39 8.66
C ILE A 86 9.14 2.09 10.15
N LYS A 87 9.55 0.86 10.49
CA LYS A 87 9.68 0.47 11.89
C LYS A 87 10.83 1.24 12.55
N GLY A 88 10.50 2.12 13.49
CA GLY A 88 11.48 2.89 14.24
C GLY A 88 10.86 3.77 15.31
N GLN A 89 11.70 4.48 16.04
CA GLN A 89 11.25 5.48 17.01
C GLN A 89 11.09 6.83 16.30
N SER A 90 9.93 7.46 16.43
CA SER A 90 9.72 8.85 16.01
C SER A 90 10.68 9.78 16.76
N GLY A 91 11.22 10.77 16.06
CA GLY A 91 12.33 11.61 16.47
C GLY A 91 13.67 10.89 16.57
N GLY A 92 13.76 9.63 16.13
CA GLY A 92 14.92 8.75 16.29
C GLY A 92 15.96 8.88 15.17
N LEU A 93 16.91 7.94 15.16
CA LEU A 93 18.05 7.96 14.22
C LEU A 93 17.62 7.89 12.74
N ILE A 94 16.58 7.12 12.43
CA ILE A 94 16.07 6.96 11.06
C ILE A 94 15.57 8.30 10.51
N GLU A 95 14.70 8.99 11.26
CA GLU A 95 14.19 10.31 10.86
C GLU A 95 15.31 11.33 10.71
N ARG A 96 16.28 11.35 11.65
CA ARG A 96 17.33 12.37 11.67
C ARG A 96 18.46 12.16 10.65
N ARG A 97 18.65 10.95 10.13
CA ARG A 97 19.85 10.61 9.33
C ARG A 97 19.62 9.80 8.08
N GLU A 98 18.46 9.17 7.93
CA GLU A 98 18.23 8.23 6.82
C GLU A 98 17.16 8.70 5.83
N LEU A 99 16.10 9.38 6.28
CA LEU A 99 14.97 9.74 5.39
C LEU A 99 15.41 10.59 4.20
N ASP A 100 16.31 11.55 4.41
CA ASP A 100 16.86 12.39 3.34
C ASP A 100 17.68 11.62 2.30
N THR A 101 18.06 10.37 2.62
CA THR A 101 18.81 9.49 1.71
C THR A 101 17.92 8.52 0.93
N TYR A 102 16.61 8.51 1.22
CA TYR A 102 15.67 7.67 0.51
C TYR A 102 15.23 8.29 -0.81
N PRO A 103 14.73 7.47 -1.76
CA PRO A 103 14.27 7.97 -3.06
C PRO A 103 13.27 9.14 -2.92
N SER A 104 13.53 10.22 -3.63
CA SER A 104 12.61 11.37 -3.70
C SER A 104 11.30 11.00 -4.42
N GLY A 105 10.25 11.80 -4.23
CA GLY A 105 8.96 11.60 -4.88
C GLY A 105 8.04 10.60 -4.15
N HIS A 106 8.44 10.18 -2.95
CA HIS A 106 7.68 9.32 -2.05
C HIS A 106 7.73 9.88 -0.64
N PHE A 107 6.80 9.43 0.21
CA PHE A 107 6.66 9.92 1.58
C PHE A 107 7.11 8.87 2.58
N TYR A 108 7.62 9.31 3.72
CA TYR A 108 8.20 8.44 4.74
C TYR A 108 7.75 8.86 6.12
N ALA A 109 7.18 7.94 6.89
CA ALA A 109 6.89 8.11 8.30
C ALA A 109 7.58 7.02 9.11
N VAL A 110 7.93 7.34 10.36
CA VAL A 110 8.55 6.37 11.28
C VAL A 110 7.62 6.08 12.45
N GLN A 111 7.33 4.80 12.65
CA GLN A 111 6.38 4.34 13.65
C GLN A 111 6.89 3.07 14.34
N LYS A 112 6.67 2.93 15.66
CA LYS A 112 7.29 1.88 16.50
C LYS A 112 7.01 0.44 16.04
N LYS A 113 5.82 0.20 15.50
CA LYS A 113 5.32 -1.10 15.01
C LYS A 113 5.24 -1.19 13.48
N ALA A 114 5.53 -0.10 12.78
CA ALA A 114 5.38 0.06 11.33
C ALA A 114 3.93 -0.13 10.85
N TRP A 115 2.93 0.31 11.62
CA TRP A 115 1.51 0.22 11.26
C TRP A 115 0.89 1.61 11.17
N MET A 116 -0.25 1.71 10.50
CA MET A 116 -1.06 2.92 10.45
C MET A 116 -1.64 3.22 11.84
N ASP A 117 -1.49 4.47 12.28
CA ASP A 117 -2.17 5.04 13.42
C ASP A 117 -2.65 6.46 13.07
N GLY A 118 -3.43 7.10 13.96
CA GLY A 118 -3.97 8.43 13.69
C GLY A 118 -2.90 9.48 13.34
N SER A 119 -1.69 9.40 13.92
CA SER A 119 -0.63 10.36 13.63
C SER A 119 -0.03 10.17 12.24
N VAL A 120 0.19 8.92 11.83
CA VAL A 120 0.63 8.59 10.47
C VAL A 120 -0.46 8.92 9.45
N TRP A 121 -1.72 8.68 9.80
CA TRP A 121 -2.86 9.03 8.95
C TRP A 121 -2.96 10.53 8.70
N GLN A 122 -2.77 11.36 9.73
CA GLN A 122 -2.73 12.81 9.57
C GLN A 122 -1.59 13.25 8.65
N GLN A 123 -0.39 12.67 8.80
CA GLN A 123 0.72 12.94 7.87
C GLN A 123 0.37 12.52 6.43
N PHE A 124 -0.33 11.41 6.25
CA PHE A 124 -0.79 10.96 4.94
C PHE A 124 -1.75 11.98 4.30
N LEU A 125 -2.78 12.41 5.03
CA LEU A 125 -3.74 13.41 4.56
C LEU A 125 -3.03 14.71 4.17
N TRP A 126 -2.22 15.27 5.06
CA TRP A 126 -1.62 16.59 4.87
C TRP A 126 -0.43 16.63 3.90
N PHE A 127 0.39 15.57 3.85
CA PHE A 127 1.58 15.57 3.02
C PHE A 127 1.37 14.91 1.67
N VAL A 128 0.49 13.90 1.58
CA VAL A 128 0.27 13.17 0.32
C VAL A 128 -0.93 13.69 -0.44
N LEU A 129 -2.05 13.98 0.23
CA LEU A 129 -3.30 14.33 -0.46
C LEU A 129 -3.53 15.84 -0.57
N ALA A 130 -3.16 16.63 0.44
CA ALA A 130 -3.56 18.03 0.49
C ALA A 130 -3.09 18.89 -0.70
N GLU A 131 -1.92 18.61 -1.27
CA GLU A 131 -1.42 19.33 -2.45
C GLU A 131 -2.04 18.85 -3.78
N GLU A 132 -2.61 17.65 -3.78
CA GLU A 132 -3.09 16.97 -4.98
C GLU A 132 -4.60 17.13 -5.18
N VAL A 133 -5.34 17.33 -4.09
CA VAL A 133 -6.79 17.52 -4.12
C VAL A 133 -7.14 18.89 -4.69
N GLN A 134 -7.86 18.89 -5.82
CA GLN A 134 -8.36 20.10 -6.45
C GLN A 134 -9.89 20.09 -6.44
N GLY A 135 -10.48 20.88 -5.56
CA GLY A 135 -11.92 20.97 -5.39
C GLY A 135 -12.51 19.74 -4.69
N LYS A 136 -13.85 19.60 -4.78
CA LYS A 136 -14.58 18.57 -4.05
C LYS A 136 -14.18 17.17 -4.53
N SER A 137 -13.65 16.36 -3.63
CA SER A 137 -13.21 14.99 -3.90
C SER A 137 -13.80 14.01 -2.88
N VAL A 138 -13.65 12.71 -3.13
CA VAL A 138 -14.05 11.65 -2.19
C VAL A 138 -12.92 10.67 -1.98
N LEU A 139 -12.69 10.27 -0.73
CA LEU A 139 -11.72 9.27 -0.32
C LEU A 139 -12.43 7.98 0.09
N VAL A 140 -12.30 6.94 -0.74
CA VAL A 140 -12.85 5.60 -0.48
C VAL A 140 -11.83 4.78 0.33
N LEU A 141 -12.23 4.32 1.51
CA LEU A 141 -11.36 3.60 2.44
C LEU A 141 -12.13 2.62 3.34
N ASP A 142 -11.41 1.75 4.03
CA ASP A 142 -12.00 0.79 4.98
C ASP A 142 -12.47 1.47 6.27
N ASN A 143 -13.10 0.72 7.17
CA ASN A 143 -13.63 1.27 8.42
C ASN A 143 -12.61 1.21 9.58
N PHE A 144 -11.30 1.26 9.30
CA PHE A 144 -10.29 1.25 10.34
C PHE A 144 -10.43 2.48 11.25
N GLU A 145 -10.28 2.28 12.57
CA GLU A 145 -10.57 3.30 13.58
C GLU A 145 -9.79 4.59 13.36
N SER A 146 -8.53 4.51 12.91
CA SER A 146 -7.72 5.70 12.60
C SER A 146 -8.21 6.45 11.36
N HIS A 147 -8.89 5.79 10.42
CA HIS A 147 -9.42 6.43 9.22
C HIS A 147 -10.74 7.17 9.51
N ILE A 148 -11.58 6.59 10.36
CA ILE A 148 -12.94 7.08 10.65
C ILE A 148 -13.06 7.88 11.95
N SER A 149 -11.93 8.16 12.60
CA SER A 149 -11.91 9.02 13.79
C SER A 149 -12.48 10.41 13.44
N LYS A 150 -13.07 11.08 14.44
CA LYS A 150 -13.63 12.43 14.25
C LYS A 150 -12.58 13.39 13.67
N GLU A 151 -11.38 13.39 14.24
CA GLU A 151 -10.25 14.22 13.80
C GLU A 151 -9.85 13.90 12.34
N SER A 152 -9.87 12.62 11.96
CA SER A 152 -9.53 12.18 10.60
C SER A 152 -10.54 12.67 9.57
N VAL A 153 -11.83 12.58 9.88
CA VAL A 153 -12.90 13.06 9.01
C VAL A 153 -12.85 14.58 8.88
N GLU A 154 -12.71 15.32 9.99
CA GLU A 154 -12.57 16.79 9.98
C GLU A 154 -11.34 17.25 9.17
N SER A 155 -10.23 16.51 9.25
CA SER A 155 -9.01 16.82 8.49
C SER A 155 -9.19 16.56 6.99
N ALA A 156 -9.83 15.43 6.62
CA ALA A 156 -10.15 15.13 5.23
C ALA A 156 -11.11 16.19 4.64
N GLU A 157 -12.13 16.60 5.39
CA GLU A 157 -13.06 17.67 4.99
C GLU A 157 -12.33 19.00 4.78
N THR A 158 -11.36 19.33 5.65
CA THR A 158 -10.54 20.55 5.53
C THR A 158 -9.72 20.57 4.24
N ILE A 159 -9.27 19.39 3.79
CA ILE A 159 -8.54 19.23 2.52
C ILE A 159 -9.50 19.25 1.30
N GLY A 160 -10.81 19.18 1.53
CA GLY A 160 -11.84 19.16 0.48
C GLY A 160 -12.26 17.75 0.06
N MET A 161 -12.04 16.75 0.92
CA MET A 161 -12.42 15.36 0.67
C MET A 161 -13.56 14.90 1.59
N ASP A 162 -14.61 14.36 0.98
CA ASP A 162 -15.61 13.57 1.70
C ASP A 162 -15.05 12.16 1.97
N VAL A 163 -15.33 11.56 3.12
CA VAL A 163 -14.89 10.19 3.45
C VAL A 163 -16.00 9.19 3.14
N CYS A 164 -15.73 8.25 2.22
CA CYS A 164 -16.65 7.17 1.87
C CYS A 164 -16.11 5.84 2.44
N THR A 165 -16.77 5.33 3.48
CA THR A 165 -16.37 4.07 4.10
C THR A 165 -16.98 2.87 3.39
N LEU A 166 -16.19 1.80 3.26
CA LEU A 166 -16.67 0.56 2.72
C LEU A 166 -17.64 -0.16 3.66
N PRO A 167 -18.55 -1.00 3.11
CA PRO A 167 -19.40 -1.85 3.92
C PRO A 167 -18.55 -2.80 4.79
N PRO A 168 -18.94 -3.04 6.06
CA PRO A 168 -18.20 -3.92 6.95
C PRO A 168 -18.00 -5.32 6.35
N ASN A 169 -16.78 -5.83 6.46
CA ASN A 169 -16.36 -7.15 5.97
C ASN A 169 -16.52 -7.34 4.44
N ALA A 170 -16.52 -6.26 3.66
CA ALA A 170 -16.65 -6.31 2.19
C ALA A 170 -15.44 -5.76 1.44
N THR A 171 -14.33 -5.46 2.12
CA THR A 171 -13.11 -4.87 1.54
C THR A 171 -12.62 -5.66 0.33
N SER A 172 -12.55 -6.99 0.44
CA SER A 172 -12.12 -7.88 -0.66
C SER A 172 -12.97 -7.83 -1.93
N HIS A 173 -14.17 -7.23 -1.88
CA HIS A 173 -15.10 -7.13 -3.00
C HIS A 173 -15.41 -5.69 -3.42
N CYS A 174 -15.28 -4.72 -2.50
CA CYS A 174 -15.67 -3.33 -2.72
C CYS A 174 -14.48 -2.35 -2.73
N GLN A 175 -13.29 -2.78 -2.31
CA GLN A 175 -12.08 -1.94 -2.29
C GLN A 175 -11.30 -2.09 -3.61
N PRO A 176 -11.18 -1.05 -4.45
CA PRO A 176 -10.43 -1.11 -5.71
C PRO A 176 -9.01 -1.69 -5.56
N LEU A 177 -8.26 -1.21 -4.56
CA LEU A 177 -6.90 -1.69 -4.27
C LEU A 177 -6.87 -3.19 -3.99
N ASP A 178 -7.71 -3.73 -3.11
CA ASP A 178 -7.73 -5.18 -2.81
C ASP A 178 -8.22 -6.03 -3.96
N VAL A 179 -9.25 -5.57 -4.67
CA VAL A 179 -9.96 -6.35 -5.70
C VAL A 179 -9.06 -6.64 -6.90
N SER A 180 -8.11 -5.74 -7.23
CA SER A 180 -7.30 -5.88 -8.44
C SER A 180 -5.84 -5.42 -8.36
N ILE A 181 -5.41 -4.62 -7.39
CA ILE A 181 -4.07 -3.99 -7.40
C ILE A 181 -3.10 -4.65 -6.43
N MET A 182 -3.54 -4.98 -5.22
CA MET A 182 -2.70 -5.52 -4.15
C MET A 182 -2.04 -6.85 -4.54
N ALA A 183 -2.77 -7.72 -5.26
CA ALA A 183 -2.24 -9.01 -5.69
C ALA A 183 -1.15 -8.87 -6.78
N PRO A 184 -1.36 -8.13 -7.90
CA PRO A 184 -0.30 -7.81 -8.85
C PRO A 184 0.90 -7.09 -8.22
N PHE A 185 0.68 -6.10 -7.37
CA PHE A 185 1.75 -5.37 -6.70
C PHE A 185 2.66 -6.31 -5.89
N LYS A 186 2.07 -7.17 -5.05
CA LYS A 186 2.82 -8.18 -4.27
C LYS A 186 3.50 -9.23 -5.16
N ARG A 187 2.96 -9.51 -6.34
CA ARG A 187 3.58 -10.40 -7.32
C ARG A 187 4.81 -9.75 -7.95
N HIS A 188 4.72 -8.51 -8.44
CA HIS A 188 5.86 -7.78 -8.99
C HIS A 188 6.97 -7.61 -7.95
N MET A 189 6.61 -7.31 -6.71
CA MET A 189 7.52 -7.27 -5.58
C MET A 189 8.30 -8.59 -5.39
N ARG A 190 7.62 -9.73 -5.50
CA ARG A 190 8.25 -11.04 -5.40
C ARG A 190 9.15 -11.33 -6.61
N ASP A 191 8.67 -11.04 -7.82
CA ASP A 191 9.41 -11.30 -9.06
C ASP A 191 10.71 -10.46 -9.08
N LEU A 192 10.65 -9.21 -8.64
CA LEU A 192 11.81 -8.34 -8.47
C LEU A 192 12.77 -8.86 -7.39
N TRP A 193 12.27 -9.36 -6.25
CA TRP A 193 13.12 -9.95 -5.22
C TRP A 193 13.90 -11.18 -5.74
N ILE A 194 13.27 -12.02 -6.58
CA ILE A 194 13.93 -13.16 -7.21
C ILE A 194 15.01 -12.72 -8.21
N ALA A 195 14.76 -11.63 -8.94
CA ALA A 195 15.69 -11.10 -9.93
C ALA A 195 16.83 -10.26 -9.33
N GLU A 196 16.73 -9.88 -8.05
CA GLU A 196 17.79 -9.16 -7.35
C GLU A 196 18.98 -10.09 -7.09
N ASN A 197 20.16 -9.69 -7.55
CA ASN A 197 21.41 -10.30 -7.11
C ASN A 197 21.56 -10.07 -5.59
N VAL A 198 22.15 -11.04 -4.88
CA VAL A 198 22.44 -10.90 -3.44
C VAL A 198 23.20 -9.59 -3.23
N VAL A 199 22.59 -8.67 -2.49
CA VAL A 199 23.21 -7.39 -2.15
C VAL A 199 24.33 -7.69 -1.16
N HIS A 200 25.58 -7.67 -1.63
CA HIS A 200 26.76 -7.73 -0.80
C HIS A 200 27.10 -6.30 -0.34
N ASP A 201 27.31 -6.12 0.97
CA ASP A 201 27.97 -4.90 1.47
C ASP A 201 29.44 -4.98 1.05
N ASP A 202 30.02 -3.90 0.50
CA ASP A 202 31.41 -3.84 0.01
C ASP A 202 32.48 -3.90 1.14
N ASP A 203 32.05 -4.12 2.39
CA ASP A 203 32.94 -4.28 3.54
C ASP A 203 33.29 -5.77 3.69
N ASP A 204 34.57 -6.07 3.49
CA ASP A 204 35.26 -7.37 3.58
C ASP A 204 35.29 -7.92 5.03
N ASP A 205 34.16 -7.87 5.74
CA ASP A 205 33.99 -8.42 7.07
C ASP A 205 33.25 -9.76 6.98
N GLU A 206 33.76 -10.73 7.75
CA GLU A 206 33.37 -12.15 7.92
C GLU A 206 31.91 -12.41 8.38
N ALA A 207 30.93 -11.61 7.94
CA ALA A 207 29.50 -11.72 8.26
C ALA A 207 28.66 -12.12 7.03
N TRP A 208 28.89 -13.32 6.51
CA TRP A 208 28.23 -13.91 5.32
C TRP A 208 26.68 -14.04 5.35
N MET A 209 25.95 -13.58 6.38
CA MET A 209 24.54 -13.98 6.51
C MET A 209 23.48 -12.89 6.28
N SER A 210 23.79 -11.59 6.28
CA SER A 210 22.71 -10.59 6.18
C SER A 210 23.16 -9.12 5.94
N PRO A 211 22.59 -8.39 4.95
CA PRO A 211 22.90 -6.97 4.74
C PRO A 211 22.51 -6.08 5.93
N LYS A 212 23.23 -4.96 6.12
CA LYS A 212 22.89 -3.95 7.15
C LYS A 212 21.42 -3.52 7.03
N ALA A 213 20.75 -3.28 8.17
CA ALA A 213 19.30 -2.97 8.21
C ALA A 213 18.89 -1.77 7.34
N ARG A 214 19.77 -0.77 7.19
CA ARG A 214 19.58 0.38 6.31
C ARG A 214 19.55 -0.02 4.83
N VAL A 215 20.47 -0.88 4.42
CA VAL A 215 20.53 -1.41 3.05
C VAL A 215 19.25 -2.18 2.74
N LYS A 216 18.81 -3.05 3.66
CA LYS A 216 17.52 -3.75 3.53
C LYS A 216 16.34 -2.80 3.32
N ARG A 217 16.25 -1.72 4.10
CA ARG A 217 15.19 -0.70 3.95
C ARG A 217 15.20 -0.07 2.56
N ILE A 218 16.36 0.44 2.13
CA ILE A 218 16.49 1.12 0.84
C ILE A 218 16.18 0.16 -0.31
N THR A 219 16.66 -1.08 -0.25
CA THR A 219 16.36 -2.10 -1.25
C THR A 219 14.86 -2.37 -1.32
N MET A 220 14.18 -2.55 -0.18
CA MET A 220 12.72 -2.73 -0.16
C MET A 220 11.95 -1.55 -0.73
N ILE A 221 12.35 -0.33 -0.38
CA ILE A 221 11.71 0.90 -0.88
C ILE A 221 11.87 0.95 -2.40
N LYS A 222 13.08 0.79 -2.93
CA LYS A 222 13.34 0.78 -4.37
C LYS A 222 12.55 -0.32 -5.09
N ARG A 223 12.44 -1.50 -4.47
CA ARG A 223 11.65 -2.61 -5.02
C ARG A 223 10.16 -2.28 -5.08
N ALA A 224 9.61 -1.69 -4.02
CA ALA A 224 8.22 -1.27 -3.94
C ALA A 224 7.90 -0.20 -4.99
N ILE A 225 8.77 0.79 -5.15
CA ILE A 225 8.62 1.83 -6.19
C ILE A 225 8.57 1.19 -7.57
N LYS A 226 9.55 0.34 -7.91
CA LYS A 226 9.56 -0.37 -9.20
C LYS A 226 8.30 -1.23 -9.41
N ALA A 227 7.87 -1.96 -8.38
CA ALA A 227 6.66 -2.78 -8.46
C ALA A 227 5.40 -1.94 -8.65
N TRP A 228 5.38 -0.73 -8.10
CA TRP A 228 4.30 0.23 -8.27
C TRP A 228 4.28 0.84 -9.68
N ASP A 229 5.44 1.16 -10.23
CA ASP A 229 5.58 1.66 -11.61
C ASP A 229 5.11 0.63 -12.65
N MET A 230 5.22 -0.67 -12.34
CA MET A 230 4.72 -1.75 -13.19
C MET A 230 3.19 -1.87 -13.22
N ILE A 231 2.47 -1.26 -12.28
CA ILE A 231 1.00 -1.19 -12.31
C ILE A 231 0.60 -0.12 -13.32
N THR A 232 -0.15 -0.52 -14.34
CA THR A 232 -0.62 0.39 -15.40
C THR A 232 -1.83 1.22 -14.95
N GLU A 233 -2.03 2.38 -15.56
CA GLU A 233 -3.24 3.19 -15.34
C GLU A 233 -4.52 2.43 -15.71
N GLU A 234 -4.45 1.57 -16.72
CA GLU A 234 -5.60 0.77 -17.13
C GLU A 234 -6.00 -0.25 -16.07
N GLN A 235 -5.02 -0.89 -15.41
CA GLN A 235 -5.30 -1.75 -14.26
C GLN A 235 -5.98 -0.97 -13.12
N VAL A 236 -5.56 0.28 -12.89
CA VAL A 236 -6.18 1.17 -11.92
C VAL A 236 -7.64 1.46 -12.30
N ARG A 237 -7.92 1.93 -13.52
CA ARG A 237 -9.31 2.18 -13.99
C ARG A 237 -10.19 0.93 -13.87
N CYS A 238 -9.68 -0.21 -14.36
CA CYS A 238 -10.37 -1.50 -14.25
C CYS A 238 -10.65 -1.91 -12.80
N SER A 239 -9.79 -1.55 -11.85
CA SER A 239 -10.00 -1.85 -10.43
C SER A 239 -11.24 -1.17 -9.86
N PHE A 240 -11.49 0.10 -10.23
CA PHE A 240 -12.69 0.82 -9.84
C PHE A 240 -13.94 0.23 -10.49
N LEU A 241 -13.90 -0.07 -11.79
CA LEU A 241 -15.03 -0.68 -12.49
C LEU A 241 -15.42 -2.03 -11.88
N LYS A 242 -14.44 -2.81 -11.43
CA LYS A 242 -14.68 -4.11 -10.81
C LYS A 242 -15.18 -3.99 -9.36
N ALA A 243 -14.64 -3.06 -8.58
CA ALA A 243 -15.00 -2.92 -7.17
C ALA A 243 -16.30 -2.14 -6.96
N ILE A 244 -16.53 -1.10 -7.77
CA ILE A 244 -17.65 -0.16 -7.69
C ILE A 244 -18.25 -0.02 -9.09
N PRO A 245 -18.95 -1.06 -9.59
CA PRO A 245 -19.54 -1.02 -10.94
C PRO A 245 -20.60 0.07 -11.04
N LYS A 246 -20.67 0.75 -12.18
CA LYS A 246 -21.81 1.66 -12.42
C LYS A 246 -23.12 0.86 -12.47
N PRO A 247 -24.19 1.34 -11.84
CA PRO A 247 -25.51 0.71 -11.91
C PRO A 247 -26.05 0.57 -13.34
#